data_AF-A0A0T5ZI85-F1
#
_entry.id   AF-A0A0T5ZI85-F1
#
_cell.length_a   1.000
_cell.length_b   1.000
_cell.length_c   1.000
_cell.angle_alpha   90.00
_cell.angle_beta   90.00
_cell.angle_gamma   90.00
#
_symmetry.space_group_name_H-M   'P 1'
#
loop_
_entity.id
_entity.type
_entity.pdbx_description
1 polymer ?
#
loop_
_entity_poly.entity_id
_entity_poly.type
_entity_poly.pdbx_seq_one_letter_code
_entity_poly.pdbx_strand_id
1 'polypeptide(L)'
;MNLKIYSLLLALSLIPILCFSSFASDKELQTIEGQIFCVEQDDEGKVNSLVQYANCKGVLLVIDKNGKPYTLSGPKQEIQKLANNPQRIKRITGNVSGNNRAWLFSMFSLEPLKPQETAKKIIEGDIVCLISSPDGEKVLAVISTEPCSENEPHAHVIKTPEGTIYSIHGPEEKIVEIEKSSNRKNVSLSGTVKNTDSGPILLIE
;
A
#
# COMPACT_ATOMS: atom_id res chain seq x y z
N MET A 1 14.95 64.50 -51.52
CA MET A 1 15.55 63.77 -50.38
C MET A 1 14.66 62.57 -50.11
N ASN A 2 14.86 61.39 -50.69
CA ASN A 2 16.02 60.48 -50.58
C ASN A 2 16.48 60.28 -49.14
N LEU A 3 16.02 59.21 -48.50
CA LEU A 3 16.90 58.30 -47.77
C LEU A 3 16.30 56.88 -47.78
N LYS A 4 16.58 56.21 -48.88
CA LYS A 4 16.58 54.76 -48.98
C LYS A 4 17.81 54.26 -48.21
N ILE A 5 17.67 53.10 -47.55
CA ILE A 5 18.62 51.98 -47.63
C ILE A 5 19.70 51.77 -46.51
N TYR A 6 19.67 50.53 -45.99
CA TYR A 6 20.66 49.69 -45.29
C TYR A 6 21.12 50.01 -43.85
N SER A 7 20.55 49.28 -42.90
CA SER A 7 21.31 48.39 -41.99
C SER A 7 20.32 47.35 -41.46
N LEU A 8 20.05 46.26 -42.18
CA LEU A 8 20.89 45.07 -42.30
C LEU A 8 21.24 44.49 -40.91
N LEU A 9 20.74 43.27 -40.66
CA LEU A 9 21.11 42.36 -39.56
C LEU A 9 20.63 42.73 -38.15
N LEU A 10 19.41 42.31 -37.80
CA LEU A 10 19.19 41.43 -36.64
C LEU A 10 17.87 40.65 -36.79
N ALA A 11 17.72 39.97 -37.92
CA ALA A 11 16.98 38.72 -37.95
C ALA A 11 17.88 37.65 -37.28
N LEU A 12 17.25 36.69 -36.59
CA LEU A 12 17.86 35.50 -35.97
C LEU A 12 18.55 35.70 -34.60
N SER A 13 17.73 35.77 -33.55
CA SER A 13 17.81 34.79 -32.46
C SER A 13 16.37 34.57 -31.98
N LEU A 14 15.57 33.62 -32.49
CA LEU A 14 15.84 32.18 -32.50
C LEU A 14 16.56 31.72 -31.22
N ILE A 15 16.02 32.14 -30.08
CA ILE A 15 16.04 31.27 -28.91
C ILE A 15 14.72 30.49 -29.01
N PRO A 16 14.72 29.26 -29.56
CA PRO A 16 13.67 28.33 -29.17
C PRO A 16 13.87 28.17 -27.67
N ILE A 17 12.96 28.71 -26.87
CA ILE A 17 12.81 28.25 -25.50
C ILE A 17 12.38 26.80 -25.68
N LEU A 18 13.40 25.94 -25.73
CA LEU A 18 13.29 24.51 -25.76
C LEU A 18 12.29 24.15 -24.68
N CYS A 19 11.19 23.56 -25.14
CA CYS A 19 10.38 22.65 -24.38
C CYS A 19 11.29 21.66 -23.65
N PHE A 20 11.79 22.03 -22.48
CA PHE A 20 11.95 21.06 -21.42
C PHE A 20 10.57 20.93 -20.79
N SER A 21 9.71 20.19 -21.51
CA SER A 21 8.66 19.40 -20.91
C SER A 21 9.34 18.45 -19.92
N SER A 22 9.62 18.97 -18.72
CA SER A 22 9.83 18.14 -17.55
C SER A 22 8.50 17.46 -17.27
N PHE A 23 8.22 16.39 -17.99
CA PHE A 23 7.33 15.34 -17.48
C PHE A 23 8.07 14.63 -16.35
N ALA A 24 8.38 15.35 -15.27
CA ALA A 24 8.46 14.72 -13.97
C ALA A 24 7.00 14.37 -13.65
N SER A 25 6.66 13.09 -13.73
CA SER A 25 5.43 12.61 -13.11
C SER A 25 5.62 12.79 -11.61
N ASP A 26 5.32 13.99 -11.11
CA ASP A 26 5.26 14.30 -9.70
C ASP A 26 4.10 13.49 -9.13
N LYS A 27 4.37 12.23 -8.76
CA LYS A 27 3.50 11.54 -7.82
C LYS A 27 3.58 12.32 -6.53
N GLU A 28 2.58 13.16 -6.30
CA GLU A 28 2.47 14.00 -5.12
C GLU A 28 2.52 13.10 -3.87
N LEU A 29 3.55 13.29 -3.06
CA LEU A 29 3.69 12.57 -1.81
C LEU A 29 2.54 12.94 -0.89
N GLN A 30 1.84 11.93 -0.39
CA GLN A 30 0.74 12.08 0.54
C GLN A 30 1.25 11.80 1.96
N THR A 31 0.66 12.50 2.93
CA THR A 31 0.91 12.25 4.34
C THR A 31 -0.33 11.67 5.00
N ILE A 32 -0.21 10.46 5.56
CA ILE A 32 -1.27 9.79 6.31
C ILE A 32 -0.97 9.93 7.79
N GLU A 33 -2.01 10.24 8.56
CA GLU A 33 -2.01 10.19 10.01
C GLU A 33 -2.92 9.05 10.45
N GLY A 34 -2.34 8.04 11.12
CA GLY A 34 -3.06 6.82 11.44
C GLY A 34 -2.36 5.91 12.44
N GLN A 35 -3.06 4.86 12.85
CA GLN A 35 -2.53 3.84 13.73
C GLN A 35 -1.96 2.68 12.91
N ILE A 36 -0.78 2.19 13.27
CA ILE A 36 -0.13 1.07 12.57
C ILE A 36 -0.41 -0.23 13.31
N PHE A 37 -0.71 -1.27 12.55
CA PHE A 37 -1.00 -2.61 13.04
C PHE A 37 -0.09 -3.62 12.36
N CYS A 38 0.43 -4.55 13.14
CA CYS A 38 0.93 -5.81 12.61
C CYS A 38 -0.22 -6.81 12.53
N VAL A 39 -0.42 -7.41 11.37
CA VAL A 39 -1.38 -8.51 11.18
C VAL A 39 -0.60 -9.78 10.97
N GLU A 40 -0.66 -10.67 11.94
CA GLU A 40 0.11 -11.91 11.96
C GLU A 40 -0.69 -13.08 12.51
N GLN A 41 -0.20 -14.29 12.27
CA GLN A 41 -0.76 -15.51 12.82
C GLN A 41 -0.10 -15.84 14.16
N ASP A 42 -0.89 -16.21 15.16
CA ASP A 42 -0.37 -16.76 16.42
C ASP A 42 -0.06 -18.26 16.33
N ASP A 43 0.49 -18.80 17.41
CA ASP A 43 0.89 -20.22 17.52
C ASP A 43 -0.31 -21.18 17.44
N GLU A 44 -1.54 -20.71 17.67
CA GLU A 44 -2.78 -21.48 17.52
C GLU A 44 -3.33 -21.43 16.08
N GLY A 45 -2.72 -20.65 15.21
CA GLY A 45 -3.15 -20.49 13.83
C GLY A 45 -4.22 -19.43 13.65
N LYS A 46 -4.50 -18.59 14.63
CA LYS A 46 -5.47 -17.50 14.50
C LYS A 46 -4.78 -16.23 13.99
N VAL A 47 -5.46 -15.51 13.11
CA VAL A 47 -5.00 -14.18 12.67
C VAL A 47 -5.33 -13.16 13.75
N ASN A 48 -4.34 -12.37 14.13
CA ASN A 48 -4.47 -11.28 15.10
C ASN A 48 -3.99 -9.96 14.51
N SER A 49 -4.48 -8.86 15.08
CA SER A 49 -4.00 -7.51 14.78
C SER A 49 -3.40 -6.90 16.05
N LEU A 50 -2.12 -6.56 15.98
CA LEU A 50 -1.33 -6.06 17.10
C LEU A 50 -0.92 -4.60 16.87
N VAL A 51 -1.16 -3.75 17.87
CA VAL A 51 -0.75 -2.35 17.86
C VAL A 51 0.70 -2.18 18.32
N GLN A 52 1.12 -3.02 19.27
CA GLN A 52 2.46 -3.03 19.84
C GLN A 52 3.13 -4.33 19.43
N TYR A 53 4.24 -4.20 18.71
CA TYR A 53 5.01 -5.33 18.20
C TYR A 53 6.48 -4.91 18.12
N ALA A 54 7.39 -5.81 18.49
CA ALA A 54 8.83 -5.57 18.35
C ALA A 54 9.30 -5.85 16.93
N ASN A 55 8.81 -6.95 16.34
CA ASN A 55 9.01 -7.33 14.95
C ASN A 55 7.69 -7.91 14.45
N CYS A 56 7.19 -7.41 13.31
CA CYS A 56 5.99 -7.97 12.69
C CYS A 56 6.37 -9.17 11.83
N LYS A 57 5.72 -10.33 12.03
CA LYS A 57 5.97 -11.54 11.23
C LYS A 57 5.06 -11.65 10.01
N GLY A 58 3.96 -10.91 9.98
CA GLY A 58 3.01 -10.89 8.88
C GLY A 58 3.08 -9.61 8.06
N VAL A 59 1.95 -8.90 7.95
CA VAL A 59 1.83 -7.67 7.15
C VAL A 59 1.59 -6.46 8.03
N LEU A 60 2.14 -5.31 7.65
CA LEU A 60 1.83 -4.03 8.28
C LEU A 60 0.66 -3.33 7.58
N LEU A 61 -0.27 -2.84 8.37
CA LEU A 61 -1.33 -1.94 7.95
C LEU A 61 -1.19 -0.60 8.67
N VAL A 62 -1.54 0.49 7.99
CA VAL A 62 -1.92 1.75 8.65
C VAL A 62 -3.41 1.94 8.44
N ILE A 63 -4.14 2.28 9.51
CA ILE A 63 -5.53 2.72 9.41
C ILE A 63 -5.58 4.20 9.77
N ASP A 64 -6.06 5.01 8.83
CA ASP A 64 -6.15 6.46 9.03
C ASP A 64 -7.27 6.82 10.02
N LYS A 65 -7.33 8.10 10.41
CA LYS A 65 -8.37 8.61 11.32
C LYS A 65 -9.82 8.44 10.82
N ASN A 66 -10.02 8.21 9.53
CA ASN A 66 -11.33 7.98 8.91
C ASN A 66 -11.65 6.48 8.81
N GLY A 67 -10.78 5.62 9.33
CA GLY A 67 -10.93 4.18 9.27
C GLY A 67 -10.44 3.55 7.97
N LYS A 68 -9.83 4.30 7.04
CA LYS A 68 -9.34 3.72 5.78
C LYS A 68 -8.06 2.92 6.01
N PRO A 69 -8.03 1.61 5.68
CA PRO A 69 -6.84 0.80 5.83
C PRO A 69 -5.96 0.87 4.58
N TYR A 70 -4.66 0.90 4.80
CA TYR A 70 -3.64 0.81 3.75
C TYR A 70 -2.64 -0.28 4.13
N THR A 71 -2.33 -1.17 3.19
CA THR A 71 -1.14 -2.00 3.32
C THR A 71 0.08 -1.10 3.29
N LEU A 72 0.95 -1.21 4.28
CA LEU A 72 2.16 -0.43 4.37
C LEU A 72 3.29 -1.17 3.66
N SER A 73 3.99 -0.49 2.75
CA SER A 73 5.23 -0.94 2.12
C SER A 73 6.31 0.10 2.37
N GLY A 74 7.50 -0.31 2.82
CA GLY A 74 8.59 0.64 3.02
C GLY A 74 9.93 -0.06 3.21
N PRO A 75 11.04 0.70 3.26
CA PRO A 75 12.34 0.14 3.62
C PRO A 75 12.35 -0.29 5.09
N LYS A 76 13.08 -1.37 5.38
CA LYS A 76 13.25 -1.91 6.73
C LYS A 76 13.60 -0.86 7.78
N GLN A 77 14.51 0.07 7.47
CA GLN A 77 14.95 1.09 8.43
C GLN A 77 13.81 2.03 8.84
N GLU A 78 12.99 2.46 7.89
CA GLU A 78 11.85 3.34 8.17
C GLU A 78 10.75 2.60 8.94
N ILE A 79 10.50 1.33 8.59
CA ILE A 79 9.58 0.47 9.34
C ILE A 79 10.03 0.28 10.80
N GLN A 80 11.33 0.06 11.02
CA GLN A 80 11.89 -0.08 12.36
C GLN A 80 11.77 1.21 13.18
N LYS A 81 11.95 2.38 12.57
CA LYS A 81 11.69 3.68 13.22
C LYS A 81 10.24 3.80 13.67
N LEU A 82 9.29 3.33 12.86
CA LEU A 82 7.87 3.34 13.22
C LEU A 82 7.55 2.41 14.39
N ALA A 83 8.09 1.19 14.38
CA ALA A 83 7.88 0.20 15.44
C ALA A 83 8.48 0.67 16.79
N ASN A 84 9.66 1.30 16.77
CA ASN A 84 10.34 1.77 17.97
C ASN A 84 9.78 3.10 18.52
N ASN A 85 8.97 3.80 17.73
CA ASN A 85 8.36 5.04 18.17
C ASN A 85 7.16 4.69 19.10
N PRO A 86 7.07 5.26 20.31
CA PRO A 86 5.99 4.93 21.26
C PRO A 86 4.65 5.61 20.95
N GLN A 87 4.61 6.60 20.04
CA GLN A 87 3.37 7.28 19.68
C GLN A 87 2.37 6.32 19.07
N ARG A 88 1.11 6.38 19.50
CA ARG A 88 0.08 5.50 18.96
C ARG A 88 -0.31 5.86 17.52
N ILE A 89 -0.49 7.15 17.28
CA ILE A 89 -0.79 7.71 15.97
C ILE A 89 0.52 8.15 15.33
N LYS A 90 0.73 7.73 14.08
CA LYS A 90 1.92 8.02 13.30
C LYS A 90 1.56 8.90 12.13
N ARG A 91 2.45 9.84 11.81
CA ARG A 91 2.40 10.62 10.58
C ARG A 91 3.46 10.08 9.63
N ILE A 92 3.03 9.52 8.51
CA ILE A 92 3.90 8.87 7.51
C ILE A 92 3.68 9.49 6.13
N THR A 93 4.77 9.71 5.40
CA THR A 93 4.75 10.32 4.07
C THR A 93 5.17 9.30 3.02
N GLY A 94 4.47 9.28 1.88
CA GLY A 94 4.65 8.25 0.86
C GLY A 94 3.66 8.39 -0.29
N ASN A 95 3.60 7.35 -1.13
CA ASN A 95 2.71 7.28 -2.28
C ASN A 95 1.55 6.33 -1.99
N VAL A 96 0.33 6.80 -2.23
CA VAL A 96 -0.86 5.93 -2.27
C VAL A 96 -1.01 5.35 -3.68
N SER A 97 -1.35 4.07 -3.74
CA SER A 97 -1.67 3.33 -4.97
C SER A 97 -2.72 2.26 -4.69
N GLY A 98 -3.17 1.56 -5.73
CA GLY A 98 -4.24 0.57 -5.64
C GLY A 98 -5.59 1.17 -6.03
N ASN A 99 -6.65 0.70 -5.38
CA ASN A 99 -8.03 1.13 -5.63
C ASN A 99 -8.81 1.29 -4.30
N ASN A 100 -10.08 1.69 -4.38
CA ASN A 100 -10.92 1.96 -3.21
C ASN A 100 -11.10 0.77 -2.24
N ARG A 101 -10.83 -0.46 -2.68
CA ARG A 101 -10.95 -1.73 -1.95
C ARG A 101 -9.62 -2.39 -1.56
N ALA A 102 -8.50 -1.89 -2.07
CA ALA A 102 -7.17 -2.45 -1.84
C ALA A 102 -6.11 -1.34 -1.93
N TRP A 103 -5.96 -0.57 -0.87
CA TRP A 103 -5.02 0.55 -0.82
C TRP A 103 -3.62 0.10 -0.39
N LEU A 104 -2.61 0.53 -1.14
CA LEU A 104 -1.19 0.35 -0.82
C LEU A 104 -0.54 1.71 -0.56
N PHE A 105 0.00 1.90 0.63
CA PHE A 105 0.82 3.05 0.99
C PHE A 105 2.31 2.67 0.95
N SER A 106 3.02 3.21 -0.04
CA SER A 106 4.47 3.04 -0.18
C SER A 106 5.20 4.20 0.47
N MET A 107 5.83 3.96 1.61
CA MET A 107 6.61 4.96 2.35
C MET A 107 7.70 5.57 1.46
N PHE A 108 7.83 6.89 1.56
CA PHE A 108 8.92 7.60 0.92
C PHE A 108 10.26 7.21 1.56
N SER A 109 11.29 7.06 0.73
CA SER A 109 12.65 6.76 1.15
C SER A 109 13.64 7.44 0.21
N LEU A 110 14.68 8.03 0.80
CA LEU A 110 15.83 8.55 0.06
C LEU A 110 16.81 7.44 -0.33
N GLU A 111 16.78 6.30 0.36
CA GLU A 111 17.56 5.12 -0.02
C GLU A 111 16.89 4.41 -1.20
N PRO A 112 17.65 4.00 -2.24
CA PRO A 112 17.11 3.24 -3.35
C PRO A 112 16.52 1.92 -2.83
N LEU A 113 15.25 1.68 -3.15
CA LEU A 113 14.59 0.42 -2.82
C LEU A 113 15.36 -0.72 -3.48
N LYS A 114 15.70 -1.75 -2.69
CA LYS A 114 16.24 -2.99 -3.25
C LYS A 114 15.23 -3.53 -4.26
N PRO A 115 15.68 -4.12 -5.39
CA PRO A 115 14.80 -4.84 -6.30
C PRO A 115 13.99 -5.83 -5.47
N GLN A 116 12.67 -5.69 -5.49
CA GLN A 116 11.81 -6.62 -4.78
C GLN A 116 11.69 -7.87 -5.64
N GLU A 117 12.00 -9.02 -5.06
CA GLU A 117 11.77 -10.29 -5.73
C GLU A 117 10.28 -10.44 -5.99
N THR A 118 9.95 -10.65 -7.27
CA THR A 118 8.59 -10.95 -7.70
C THR A 118 8.54 -12.35 -8.30
N ALA A 119 7.49 -13.10 -7.97
CA ALA A 119 7.28 -14.43 -8.50
C ALA A 119 5.78 -14.68 -8.69
N LYS A 120 5.40 -15.23 -9.85
CA LYS A 120 4.04 -15.72 -10.06
C LYS A 120 3.84 -16.99 -9.23
N LYS A 121 2.81 -17.03 -8.40
CA LYS A 121 2.56 -18.12 -7.45
C LYS A 121 1.07 -18.46 -7.29
N ILE A 122 0.91 -19.76 -7.04
CA ILE A 122 -0.13 -20.49 -6.29
C ILE A 122 -0.21 -20.16 -4.80
N ILE A 123 -1.07 -19.28 -4.27
CA ILE A 123 -1.19 -19.12 -2.81
C ILE A 123 -2.47 -19.79 -2.31
N GLU A 124 -2.32 -20.77 -1.42
CA GLU A 124 -3.43 -21.49 -0.80
C GLU A 124 -3.59 -21.09 0.66
N GLY A 125 -4.83 -20.85 1.09
CA GLY A 125 -5.07 -20.44 2.47
C GLY A 125 -6.49 -19.92 2.73
N ASP A 126 -6.65 -19.27 3.87
CA ASP A 126 -7.93 -18.71 4.31
C ASP A 126 -7.97 -17.20 4.08
N ILE A 127 -9.04 -16.70 3.45
CA ILE A 127 -9.23 -15.26 3.23
C ILE A 127 -9.84 -14.62 4.48
N VAL A 128 -9.18 -13.59 4.96
CA VAL A 128 -9.57 -12.80 6.13
C VAL A 128 -9.75 -11.35 5.72
N CYS A 129 -10.90 -10.76 6.07
CA CYS A 129 -11.11 -9.32 5.97
C CYS A 129 -10.68 -8.64 7.27
N LEU A 130 -10.13 -7.45 7.12
CA LEU A 130 -9.62 -6.61 8.19
C LEU A 130 -10.47 -5.34 8.20
N ILE A 131 -11.51 -5.35 9.02
CA ILE A 131 -12.52 -4.30 9.08
C ILE A 131 -12.08 -3.26 10.08
N SER A 132 -12.04 -2.00 9.66
CA SER A 132 -11.80 -0.90 10.57
C SER A 132 -13.01 -0.70 11.48
N SER A 133 -12.80 -0.78 12.80
CA SER A 133 -13.83 -0.48 13.80
C SER A 133 -13.37 0.69 14.68
N PRO A 134 -14.14 1.79 14.78
CA PRO A 134 -13.82 2.87 15.71
C PRO A 134 -14.05 2.41 17.16
N ASP A 135 -13.08 2.69 18.05
CA ASP A 135 -13.16 2.50 19.51
C ASP A 135 -12.76 3.81 20.21
N GLY A 136 -13.69 4.77 20.25
CA GLY A 136 -13.41 6.14 20.70
C GLY A 136 -12.47 6.87 19.72
N GLU A 137 -11.33 7.37 20.22
CA GLU A 137 -10.27 7.96 19.37
C GLU A 137 -9.38 6.92 18.68
N LYS A 138 -9.71 5.63 18.83
CA LYS A 138 -8.91 4.52 18.33
C LYS A 138 -9.58 3.91 17.11
N VAL A 139 -8.77 3.21 16.33
CA VAL A 139 -9.26 2.29 15.33
C VAL A 139 -8.78 0.89 15.70
N LEU A 140 -9.58 -0.13 15.43
CA LEU A 140 -9.22 -1.54 15.55
C LEU A 140 -9.29 -2.18 14.17
N ALA A 141 -8.35 -3.07 13.85
CA ALA A 141 -8.50 -3.96 12.70
C ALA A 141 -9.19 -5.25 13.18
N VAL A 142 -10.50 -5.33 12.97
CA VAL A 142 -11.32 -6.48 13.35
C VAL A 142 -11.19 -7.56 12.28
N ILE A 143 -10.93 -8.78 12.72
CA ILE A 143 -10.76 -9.97 11.88
C ILE A 143 -12.14 -10.53 11.55
N SER A 144 -12.47 -10.63 10.27
CA SER A 144 -13.68 -11.32 9.78
C SER A 144 -13.31 -12.42 8.79
N THR A 145 -13.90 -13.60 8.99
CA THR A 145 -13.83 -14.73 8.05
C THR A 145 -15.06 -14.84 7.17
N GLU A 146 -16.03 -13.93 7.32
CA GLU A 146 -17.25 -13.86 6.52
C GLU A 146 -17.06 -12.95 5.29
N PRO A 147 -17.97 -13.02 4.29
CA PRO A 147 -18.05 -12.01 3.24
C PRO A 147 -18.10 -10.60 3.84
N CYS A 148 -17.41 -9.66 3.18
CA CYS A 148 -17.19 -8.33 3.74
C CYS A 148 -17.53 -7.17 2.78
N SER A 149 -18.20 -7.46 1.65
CA SER A 149 -18.59 -6.44 0.66
C SER A 149 -19.37 -5.25 1.24
N GLU A 150 -20.16 -5.49 2.29
CA GLU A 150 -21.00 -4.48 2.94
C GLU A 150 -20.27 -3.67 4.03
N ASN A 151 -19.04 -4.03 4.38
CA ASN A 151 -18.32 -3.50 5.55
C ASN A 151 -17.14 -2.61 5.14
N GLU A 152 -17.36 -1.61 4.31
CA GLU A 152 -16.33 -0.65 3.88
C GLU A 152 -16.04 0.43 4.93
N PRO A 153 -14.80 0.95 5.01
CA PRO A 153 -13.59 0.47 4.34
C PRO A 153 -12.92 -0.70 5.11
N HIS A 154 -12.36 -1.66 4.37
CA HIS A 154 -11.64 -2.82 4.93
C HIS A 154 -10.45 -3.21 4.04
N ALA A 155 -9.57 -4.07 4.56
CA ALA A 155 -8.46 -4.67 3.82
C ALA A 155 -8.57 -6.20 3.79
N HIS A 156 -7.77 -6.83 2.95
CA HIS A 156 -7.82 -8.26 2.70
C HIS A 156 -6.47 -8.92 2.89
N VAL A 157 -6.47 -10.06 3.55
CA VAL A 157 -5.29 -10.94 3.64
C VAL A 157 -5.67 -12.39 3.35
N ILE A 158 -4.70 -13.16 2.87
CA ILE A 158 -4.78 -14.62 2.85
C ILE A 158 -3.76 -15.19 3.83
N LYS A 159 -4.23 -16.06 4.71
CA LYS A 159 -3.43 -16.77 5.72
C LYS A 159 -3.15 -18.18 5.23
N THR A 160 -1.89 -18.52 5.04
CA THR A 160 -1.50 -19.86 4.60
C THR A 160 -1.39 -20.85 5.76
N PRO A 161 -1.47 -22.17 5.51
CA PRO A 161 -1.30 -23.19 6.55
C PRO A 161 0.03 -23.08 7.29
N GLU A 162 1.11 -22.73 6.60
CA GLU A 162 2.46 -22.55 7.17
C GLU A 162 2.64 -21.26 7.97
N GLY A 163 1.60 -20.42 8.09
CA GLY A 163 1.59 -19.25 8.94
C GLY A 163 2.00 -17.95 8.28
N THR A 164 2.12 -17.92 6.95
CA THR A 164 2.41 -16.68 6.23
C THR A 164 1.12 -15.90 5.97
N ILE A 165 1.15 -14.60 6.22
CA ILE A 165 0.07 -13.67 5.88
C ILE A 165 0.49 -12.88 4.64
N TYR A 166 -0.33 -12.92 3.59
CA TYR A 166 -0.17 -12.07 2.41
C TYR A 166 -1.29 -11.04 2.36
N SER A 167 -0.97 -9.76 2.14
CA SER A 167 -2.00 -8.78 1.80
C SER A 167 -2.47 -8.99 0.37
N ILE A 168 -3.76 -8.99 0.12
CA ILE A 168 -4.34 -9.21 -1.21
C ILE A 168 -4.61 -7.85 -1.88
N HIS A 169 -4.08 -7.68 -3.09
CA HIS A 169 -4.22 -6.49 -3.93
C HIS A 169 -4.46 -6.91 -5.37
N GLY A 170 -5.10 -6.07 -6.18
CA GLY A 170 -5.38 -6.38 -7.59
C GLY A 170 -6.38 -5.41 -8.20
N PRO A 171 -6.90 -5.71 -9.40
CA PRO A 171 -8.02 -4.97 -10.00
C PRO A 171 -9.23 -4.95 -9.06
N GLU A 172 -9.99 -3.84 -9.06
CA GLU A 172 -11.14 -3.66 -8.16
C GLU A 172 -12.18 -4.77 -8.31
N GLU A 173 -12.47 -5.18 -9.55
CA GLU A 173 -13.38 -6.28 -9.86
C GLU A 173 -12.98 -7.60 -9.17
N LYS A 174 -11.68 -7.93 -9.12
CA LYS A 174 -11.16 -9.13 -8.47
C LYS A 174 -11.26 -9.06 -6.96
N ILE A 175 -11.03 -7.88 -6.39
CA ILE A 175 -11.20 -7.68 -4.95
C ILE A 175 -12.68 -7.81 -4.58
N VAL A 176 -13.59 -7.24 -5.38
CA VAL A 176 -15.05 -7.37 -5.18
C VAL A 176 -15.53 -8.82 -5.29
N GLU A 177 -14.96 -9.64 -6.18
CA GLU A 177 -15.23 -11.08 -6.25
C GLU A 177 -14.86 -11.78 -4.91
N ILE A 178 -13.70 -11.45 -4.35
CA ILE A 178 -13.22 -11.99 -3.07
C ILE A 178 -14.11 -11.57 -1.89
N GLU A 179 -14.52 -10.30 -1.87
CA GLU A 179 -15.37 -9.71 -0.82
C GLU A 179 -16.73 -10.40 -0.72
N LYS A 180 -17.31 -10.75 -1.87
CA LYS A 180 -18.65 -11.38 -1.97
C LYS A 180 -18.63 -12.88 -1.76
N SER A 181 -17.48 -13.53 -1.97
CA SER A 181 -17.36 -14.97 -1.87
C SER A 181 -17.61 -15.45 -0.44
N SER A 182 -18.53 -16.41 -0.28
CA SER A 182 -18.68 -17.18 0.96
C SER A 182 -17.65 -18.32 1.09
N ASN A 183 -16.95 -18.66 0.00
CA ASN A 183 -15.83 -19.59 0.04
C ASN A 183 -14.58 -18.85 0.52
N ARG A 184 -14.25 -19.05 1.80
CA ARG A 184 -13.20 -18.31 2.51
C ARG A 184 -12.09 -19.19 3.06
N LYS A 185 -12.25 -20.52 3.03
CA LYS A 185 -11.29 -21.49 3.57
C LYS A 185 -10.62 -22.28 2.47
N ASN A 186 -9.31 -22.52 2.61
CA ASN A 186 -8.50 -23.28 1.64
C ASN A 186 -8.73 -22.82 0.18
N VAL A 187 -8.83 -21.51 -0.03
CA VAL A 187 -8.93 -20.93 -1.36
C VAL A 187 -7.57 -20.97 -2.05
N SER A 188 -7.55 -21.03 -3.37
CA SER A 188 -6.33 -20.90 -4.17
C SER A 188 -6.38 -19.61 -4.98
N LEU A 189 -5.47 -18.67 -4.70
CA LEU A 189 -5.35 -17.39 -5.39
C LEU A 189 -4.05 -17.37 -6.20
N SER A 190 -4.18 -17.20 -7.51
CA SER A 190 -3.04 -17.02 -8.42
C SER A 190 -2.71 -15.54 -8.54
N GLY A 191 -1.43 -15.20 -8.44
CA GLY A 191 -0.99 -13.82 -8.61
C GLY A 191 0.53 -13.67 -8.59
N THR A 192 0.98 -12.42 -8.63
CA THR A 192 2.39 -12.07 -8.45
C THR A 192 2.64 -11.72 -6.99
N VAL A 193 3.49 -12.50 -6.32
CA VAL A 193 3.94 -12.20 -4.96
C VAL A 193 5.07 -11.19 -5.02
N LYS A 194 4.98 -10.14 -4.20
CA LYS A 194 5.99 -9.12 -4.00
C LYS A 194 6.43 -9.14 -2.54
N ASN A 195 7.65 -9.56 -2.27
CA ASN A 195 8.19 -9.60 -0.90
C ASN A 195 8.69 -8.21 -0.49
N THR A 196 8.12 -7.66 0.58
CA THR A 196 8.51 -6.35 1.14
C THR A 196 9.00 -6.50 2.58
N ASP A 197 9.75 -5.51 3.08
CA ASP A 197 10.21 -5.51 4.47
C ASP A 197 9.06 -5.37 5.50
N SER A 198 7.86 -5.01 5.04
CA SER A 198 6.63 -4.90 5.86
C SER A 198 5.63 -6.02 5.61
N GLY A 199 6.06 -7.09 4.95
CA GLY A 199 5.25 -8.27 4.66
C GLY A 199 5.01 -8.50 3.16
N PRO A 200 4.63 -9.72 2.76
CA PRO A 200 4.43 -10.04 1.36
C PRO A 200 3.07 -9.55 0.84
N ILE A 201 3.06 -9.07 -0.40
CA ILE A 201 1.87 -8.60 -1.11
C ILE A 201 1.57 -9.58 -2.24
N LEU A 202 0.35 -10.11 -2.28
CA LEU A 202 -0.16 -10.90 -3.40
C LEU A 202 -0.96 -9.99 -4.33
N LEU A 203 -0.43 -9.77 -5.54
CA LEU A 203 -1.10 -9.06 -6.63
C LEU A 203 -1.87 -10.06 -7.49
N ILE A 204 -3.19 -10.15 -7.31
CA ILE A 204 -4.07 -10.99 -8.13
C ILE A 204 -4.36 -10.31 -9.48
N GLU A 205 -4.51 -11.14 -10.51
CA GLU A 205 -4.71 -10.75 -11.92
C GLU A 205 -6.08 -11.22 -12.40
#